data_AF-A0A016WRZ2-F1
#
_entry.id   AF-A0A016WRZ2-F1
#
_cell.length_a   1.000
_cell.length_b   1.000
_cell.length_c   1.000
_cell.angle_alpha   90.00
_cell.angle_beta   90.00
_cell.angle_gamma   90.00
#
_symmetry.space_group_name_H-M   'P 1'
#
loop_
_entity.id
_entity.type
_entity.pdbx_description
1 polymer ?
#
loop_
_entity_poly.entity_id
_entity_poly.type
_entity_poly.pdbx_seq_one_letter_code
_entity_poly.pdbx_strand_id
1 'polypeptide(L)'
;MHVYHALNIRRYGLDHLPPDRTTDIFKHYTVHEKKYGERAGIEDVIVSKRRTQYEKQITENSYNYDAWFDYLRLLENEECPREEVEDLYERAIANIPPHEEKRYWRRYIYLWINYALYEELTAQDIERTRQVYKACLDVIPHKKFTFAKIWIMFAQFEIRQMDLSAARKILGVSIGKCPKEKLFRAYIDLELQLREFDRCRKLYEKFLEYSSENSNTWIKFAELETLLGDVERARAIFDIAIQQPALDMPEILWKAYIDFEINAEEYEKARDLYEALLQRTNHIKVWISLAEFELSIGNIDGARKVYDRANRALENAEKEERLMLLEAWLEAEKKIGDINAIHKVEGMMPRRVKKRRQIQTEDGVDAGWEEYYDYIFPQDQAAKGSFKLLEAAARWKQQRELMAKEAQSLTDDRDVERAGVEDESEDQRQDKVREGDSDTDIESSSTDSDSESTSSSSDSEGST
;
A
#
# COMPACT_ATOMS: atom_id res chain seq x y z
N MET A 1 50.05 -43.66 -22.97
CA MET A 1 51.20 -42.80 -23.40
C MET A 1 50.85 -41.82 -24.52
N HIS A 2 50.22 -42.23 -25.62
CA HIS A 2 49.91 -41.31 -26.74
C HIS A 2 48.98 -40.14 -26.37
N VAL A 3 48.00 -40.37 -25.49
CA VAL A 3 47.07 -39.34 -25.02
C VAL A 3 47.78 -38.23 -24.23
N TYR A 4 48.65 -38.61 -23.29
CA TYR A 4 49.47 -37.67 -22.50
C TYR A 4 50.49 -36.91 -23.35
N HIS A 5 51.10 -37.56 -24.34
CA HIS A 5 52.03 -36.90 -25.26
C HIS A 5 51.31 -35.86 -26.13
N ALA A 6 50.12 -36.18 -26.65
CA ALA A 6 49.30 -35.25 -27.41
C ALA A 6 48.77 -34.08 -26.56
N LEU A 7 48.59 -34.28 -25.25
CA LEU A 7 48.23 -33.26 -24.26
C LEU A 7 49.39 -32.29 -24.02
N ASN A 8 50.58 -32.82 -23.75
CA ASN A 8 51.80 -32.04 -23.52
C ASN A 8 52.19 -31.21 -24.75
N ILE A 9 52.04 -31.76 -25.97
CA ILE A 9 52.29 -31.02 -27.21
C ILE A 9 51.31 -29.84 -27.37
N ARG A 10 50.05 -30.01 -26.99
CA ARG A 10 49.05 -28.92 -27.10
C ARG A 10 49.18 -27.88 -26.00
N ARG A 11 49.56 -28.27 -24.79
CA ARG A 11 49.95 -27.34 -23.72
C ARG A 11 51.18 -26.52 -24.12
N TYR A 12 52.21 -27.18 -24.64
CA TYR A 12 53.40 -26.52 -25.17
C TYR A 12 53.07 -25.59 -26.37
N GLY A 13 52.10 -25.99 -27.19
CA GLY A 13 51.58 -25.16 -28.28
C GLY A 13 50.77 -23.94 -27.82
N LEU A 14 50.23 -23.94 -26.60
CA LEU A 14 49.55 -22.79 -26.00
C LEU A 14 50.55 -21.79 -25.41
N ASP A 15 51.65 -22.27 -24.81
CA ASP A 15 52.65 -21.42 -24.15
C ASP A 15 53.57 -20.67 -25.14
N HIS A 16 53.70 -21.14 -26.39
CA HIS A 16 54.71 -20.63 -27.34
C HIS A 16 54.16 -20.05 -28.65
N LEU A 17 52.84 -20.04 -28.88
CA LEU A 17 52.27 -19.50 -30.12
C LEU A 17 51.52 -18.16 -29.96
N PRO A 18 51.47 -17.33 -31.03
CA PRO A 18 50.75 -16.05 -31.03
C PRO A 18 49.23 -16.22 -30.83
N PRO A 19 48.53 -15.19 -30.30
CA PRO A 19 47.13 -15.26 -29.84
C PRO A 19 46.09 -15.60 -30.93
N ASP A 20 46.46 -15.51 -32.21
CA ASP A 20 45.57 -15.80 -33.35
C ASP A 20 45.49 -17.31 -33.66
N ARG A 21 46.58 -18.06 -33.39
CA ARG A 21 46.63 -19.52 -33.62
C ARG A 21 46.28 -20.33 -32.39
N THR A 22 46.31 -19.70 -31.21
CA THR A 22 45.92 -20.35 -29.96
C THR A 22 44.44 -20.68 -29.92
N THR A 23 43.56 -19.95 -30.62
CA THR A 23 42.11 -20.23 -30.59
C THR A 23 41.74 -21.60 -31.15
N ASP A 24 42.37 -22.03 -32.24
CA ASP A 24 42.07 -23.30 -32.87
C ASP A 24 42.75 -24.46 -32.14
N ILE A 25 43.98 -24.26 -31.67
CA ILE A 25 44.67 -25.22 -30.79
C ILE A 25 43.86 -25.43 -29.51
N PHE A 26 43.32 -24.35 -28.93
CA PHE A 26 42.48 -24.39 -27.73
C PHE A 26 41.15 -25.10 -27.98
N LYS A 27 40.47 -24.90 -29.13
CA LYS A 27 39.30 -25.70 -29.51
C LYS A 27 39.65 -27.20 -29.55
N HIS A 28 40.74 -27.57 -30.21
CA HIS A 28 41.19 -28.96 -30.30
C HIS A 28 41.66 -29.52 -28.95
N TYR A 29 42.18 -28.69 -28.06
CA TYR A 29 42.54 -29.03 -26.69
C TYR A 29 41.28 -29.32 -25.85
N THR A 30 40.27 -28.44 -25.91
CA THR A 30 38.99 -28.62 -25.19
C THR A 30 38.22 -29.87 -25.64
N VAL A 31 38.21 -30.18 -26.94
CA VAL A 31 37.55 -31.38 -27.47
C VAL A 31 38.25 -32.65 -26.99
N HIS A 32 39.55 -32.58 -26.73
CA HIS A 32 40.31 -33.72 -26.25
C HIS A 32 40.21 -33.92 -24.75
N GLU A 33 40.26 -32.84 -23.95
CA GLU A 33 39.93 -32.91 -22.53
C GLU A 33 38.50 -33.40 -22.31
N LYS A 34 37.51 -32.96 -23.10
CA LYS A 34 36.14 -33.49 -23.02
C LYS A 34 36.03 -34.99 -23.34
N LYS A 35 36.93 -35.53 -24.18
CA LYS A 35 36.90 -36.93 -24.60
C LYS A 35 37.73 -37.84 -23.69
N TYR A 36 38.77 -37.31 -23.05
CA TYR A 36 39.82 -38.10 -22.40
C TYR A 36 40.32 -37.53 -21.06
N GLY A 37 39.79 -36.40 -20.62
CA GLY A 37 40.21 -35.68 -19.42
C GLY A 37 39.56 -36.18 -18.14
N GLU A 38 40.29 -36.01 -17.04
CA GLU A 38 39.74 -36.13 -15.69
C GLU A 38 38.84 -34.92 -15.38
N ARG A 39 37.88 -35.08 -14.45
CA ARG A 39 36.85 -34.06 -14.17
C ARG A 39 37.45 -32.68 -13.82
N ALA A 40 38.56 -32.67 -13.08
CA ALA A 40 39.30 -31.46 -12.72
C ALA A 40 40.00 -30.78 -13.92
N GLY A 41 40.62 -31.55 -14.82
CA GLY A 41 41.26 -31.00 -16.02
C GLY A 41 40.25 -30.40 -17.00
N ILE A 42 39.05 -30.99 -17.09
CA ILE A 42 37.95 -30.43 -17.89
C ILE A 42 37.45 -29.12 -17.29
N GLU A 43 37.38 -29.02 -15.97
CA GLU A 43 37.01 -27.79 -15.26
C GLU A 43 38.03 -26.67 -15.56
N ASP A 44 39.33 -26.89 -15.38
CA ASP A 44 40.40 -25.90 -15.67
C ASP A 44 40.36 -25.38 -17.13
N VAL A 45 40.02 -26.25 -18.08
CA VAL A 45 39.89 -25.85 -19.50
C VAL A 45 38.62 -25.07 -19.78
N ILE A 46 37.51 -25.39 -19.12
CA ILE A 46 36.27 -24.62 -19.24
C ILE A 46 36.45 -23.23 -18.63
N VAL A 47 37.14 -23.16 -17.50
CA VAL A 47 37.55 -21.96 -16.80
C VAL A 47 38.38 -21.04 -17.69
N SER A 48 39.50 -21.53 -18.24
CA SER A 48 40.36 -20.75 -19.13
C SER A 48 39.65 -20.31 -20.42
N LYS A 49 38.71 -21.12 -20.91
CA LYS A 49 37.85 -20.73 -22.04
C LYS A 49 36.92 -19.56 -21.69
N ARG A 50 36.32 -19.62 -20.50
CA ARG A 50 35.42 -18.56 -20.02
C ARG A 50 36.20 -17.28 -19.72
N ARG A 51 37.40 -17.38 -19.12
CA ARG A 51 38.32 -16.24 -18.91
C ARG A 51 38.63 -15.51 -20.21
N THR A 52 39.08 -16.23 -21.22
CA THR A 52 39.37 -15.63 -22.55
C THR A 52 38.12 -15.07 -23.24
N GLN A 53 36.95 -15.68 -23.03
CA GLN A 53 35.68 -15.15 -23.52
C GLN A 53 35.29 -13.83 -22.83
N TYR A 54 35.40 -13.75 -21.51
CA TYR A 54 35.10 -12.53 -20.76
C TYR A 54 36.10 -11.43 -21.07
N GLU A 55 37.40 -11.75 -21.22
CA GLU A 55 38.41 -10.78 -21.66
C GLU A 55 38.10 -10.20 -23.04
N LYS A 56 37.69 -11.04 -24.00
CA LYS A 56 37.22 -10.55 -25.31
C LYS A 56 36.00 -9.65 -25.18
N GLN A 57 35.02 -10.04 -24.37
CA GLN A 57 33.83 -9.22 -24.12
C GLN A 57 34.16 -7.87 -23.46
N ILE A 58 35.17 -7.83 -22.58
CA ILE A 58 35.67 -6.60 -21.96
C ILE A 58 36.37 -5.71 -23.00
N THR A 59 37.17 -6.29 -23.90
CA THR A 59 37.83 -5.51 -24.97
C THR A 59 36.85 -4.98 -26.00
N GLU A 60 35.80 -5.74 -26.31
CA GLU A 60 34.74 -5.32 -27.24
C GLU A 60 33.83 -4.27 -26.61
N ASN A 61 33.46 -4.47 -25.33
CA ASN A 61 32.50 -3.62 -24.61
C ASN A 61 32.97 -3.37 -23.16
N SER A 62 33.91 -2.42 -23.00
CA SER A 62 34.44 -2.02 -21.68
C SER A 62 33.35 -1.58 -20.68
N TYR A 63 32.23 -1.01 -21.18
CA TYR A 63 31.12 -0.52 -20.37
C TYR A 63 30.09 -1.60 -19.96
N ASN A 64 30.26 -2.85 -20.39
CA ASN A 64 29.35 -3.93 -19.99
C ASN A 64 29.73 -4.48 -18.61
N TYR A 65 29.18 -3.87 -17.56
CA TYR A 65 29.42 -4.28 -16.17
C TYR A 65 29.00 -5.73 -15.85
N ASP A 66 28.10 -6.35 -16.63
CA ASP A 66 27.73 -7.77 -16.40
C ASP A 66 28.87 -8.73 -16.74
N ALA A 67 29.62 -8.43 -17.81
CA ALA A 67 30.80 -9.23 -18.17
C ALA A 67 31.88 -9.14 -17.08
N TRP A 68 32.03 -7.98 -16.43
CA TRP A 68 32.92 -7.82 -15.28
C TRP A 68 32.44 -8.62 -14.06
N PHE A 69 31.14 -8.62 -13.76
CA PHE A 69 30.59 -9.42 -12.66
C PHE A 69 30.75 -10.93 -12.88
N ASP A 70 30.49 -11.39 -14.10
CA ASP A 70 30.64 -12.80 -14.42
C ASP A 70 32.11 -13.23 -14.40
N TYR A 71 33.04 -12.35 -14.81
CA TYR A 71 34.47 -12.62 -14.71
C TYR A 71 34.94 -12.65 -13.24
N LEU A 72 34.46 -11.73 -12.40
CA LEU A 72 34.76 -11.73 -10.97
C LEU A 72 34.21 -12.97 -10.26
N ARG A 73 32.98 -13.37 -10.56
CA ARG A 73 32.39 -14.59 -9.99
C ARG A 73 33.18 -15.84 -10.39
N LEU A 74 33.72 -15.87 -11.62
CA LEU A 74 34.57 -16.95 -12.07
C LEU A 74 35.85 -17.02 -11.23
N LEU A 75 36.53 -15.89 -11.04
CA LEU A 75 37.76 -15.82 -10.23
C LEU A 75 37.54 -16.14 -8.75
N GLU A 76 36.40 -15.72 -8.18
CA GLU A 76 36.02 -16.02 -6.80
C GLU A 76 35.79 -17.52 -6.56
N ASN A 77 35.26 -18.24 -7.56
CA ASN A 77 35.02 -19.69 -7.45
C ASN A 77 36.30 -20.53 -7.58
N GLU A 78 37.37 -19.95 -8.13
CA GLU A 78 38.59 -20.69 -8.50
C GLU A 78 39.75 -20.48 -7.53
N GLU A 79 39.58 -19.68 -6.47
CA GLU A 79 40.65 -19.33 -5.52
C GLU A 79 41.94 -18.90 -6.25
N CYS A 80 41.79 -18.06 -7.28
CA CYS A 80 42.92 -17.51 -8.02
C CYS A 80 43.83 -16.65 -7.10
N PRO A 81 45.11 -16.45 -7.48
CA PRO A 81 46.02 -15.58 -6.75
C PRO A 81 45.39 -14.20 -6.54
N ARG A 82 45.49 -13.70 -5.30
CA ARG A 82 44.94 -12.40 -4.86
C ARG A 82 45.27 -11.25 -5.82
N GLU A 83 46.49 -11.26 -6.37
CA GLU A 83 46.98 -10.23 -7.30
C GLU A 83 46.14 -10.16 -8.59
N GLU A 84 45.73 -11.30 -9.17
CA GLU A 84 44.95 -11.29 -10.41
C GLU A 84 43.53 -10.74 -10.21
N VAL A 85 42.98 -10.95 -9.01
CA VAL A 85 41.66 -10.44 -8.64
C VAL A 85 41.73 -8.94 -8.39
N GLU A 86 42.74 -8.47 -7.66
CA GLU A 86 42.99 -7.05 -7.42
C GLU A 86 43.22 -6.29 -8.72
N ASP A 87 44.07 -6.80 -9.62
CA ASP A 87 44.31 -6.22 -10.94
C ASP A 87 43.03 -6.14 -11.76
N LEU A 88 42.16 -7.15 -11.67
CA LEU A 88 40.88 -7.11 -12.37
C LEU A 88 39.96 -6.03 -11.80
N TYR A 89 39.89 -5.91 -10.48
CA TYR A 89 39.11 -4.86 -9.83
C TYR A 89 39.65 -3.47 -10.17
N GLU A 90 40.96 -3.26 -10.18
CA GLU A 90 41.58 -1.98 -10.57
C GLU A 90 41.28 -1.62 -12.03
N ARG A 91 41.38 -2.60 -12.93
CA ARG A 91 40.98 -2.43 -14.34
C ARG A 91 39.50 -2.13 -14.49
N ALA A 92 38.66 -2.75 -13.67
CA ALA A 92 37.22 -2.52 -13.69
C ALA A 92 36.85 -1.13 -13.15
N ILE A 93 37.57 -0.65 -12.12
CA ILE A 93 37.40 0.67 -11.51
C ILE A 93 37.77 1.79 -12.48
N ALA A 94 38.82 1.60 -13.28
CA ALA A 94 39.27 2.58 -14.28
C ALA A 94 38.18 2.93 -15.32
N ASN A 95 37.21 2.03 -15.54
CA ASN A 95 36.11 2.22 -16.48
C ASN A 95 34.93 2.96 -15.84
N ILE A 96 35.13 4.25 -15.58
CA ILE A 96 34.11 5.15 -15.03
C ILE A 96 32.95 5.27 -16.04
N PRO A 97 31.69 5.08 -15.60
CA PRO A 97 30.54 5.26 -16.49
C PRO A 97 30.51 6.67 -17.10
N PRO A 98 30.39 6.81 -18.44
CA PRO A 98 30.39 8.11 -19.10
C PRO A 98 29.07 8.89 -18.90
N HIS A 99 27.97 8.19 -18.62
CA HIS A 99 26.68 8.80 -18.32
C HIS A 99 26.45 8.92 -16.81
N GLU A 100 26.09 10.11 -16.34
CA GLU A 100 25.83 10.43 -14.94
C GLU A 100 24.43 10.01 -14.45
N GLU A 101 23.75 9.10 -15.16
CA GLU A 101 22.45 8.62 -14.74
C GLU A 101 22.57 7.55 -13.65
N LYS A 102 21.71 7.65 -12.64
CA LYS A 102 21.68 6.73 -11.49
C LYS A 102 21.58 5.24 -11.90
N ARG A 103 21.03 4.91 -13.08
CA ARG A 103 20.88 3.52 -13.54
C ARG A 103 22.21 2.85 -13.83
N TYR A 104 23.09 3.52 -14.58
CA TYR A 104 24.42 2.98 -14.94
C TYR A 104 25.37 2.97 -13.75
N TRP A 105 25.26 3.98 -12.89
CA TRP A 105 26.06 4.06 -11.66
C TRP A 105 25.70 3.00 -10.61
N ARG A 106 24.48 2.45 -10.61
CA ARG A 106 24.11 1.37 -9.69
C ARG A 106 25.04 0.18 -9.84
N ARG A 107 25.25 -0.30 -11.08
CA ARG A 107 26.10 -1.48 -11.33
C ARG A 107 27.56 -1.20 -11.01
N TYR A 108 28.08 -0.04 -11.40
CA TYR A 108 29.43 0.38 -11.03
C TYR A 108 29.63 0.43 -9.50
N ILE A 109 28.63 0.86 -8.75
CA ILE A 109 28.71 0.88 -7.28
C ILE A 109 28.61 -0.51 -6.66
N TYR A 110 27.83 -1.41 -7.24
CA TYR A 110 27.85 -2.81 -6.82
C TYR A 110 29.21 -3.46 -7.07
N LEU A 111 29.92 -3.09 -8.14
CA LEU A 111 31.30 -3.51 -8.36
C LEU A 111 32.22 -3.04 -7.22
N TRP A 112 32.14 -1.77 -6.82
CA TRP A 112 32.88 -1.27 -5.65
C TRP A 112 32.50 -1.97 -4.34
N ILE A 113 31.22 -2.28 -4.14
CA ILE A 113 30.73 -3.02 -2.97
C ILE A 113 31.31 -4.43 -2.97
N ASN A 114 31.31 -5.12 -4.11
CA ASN A 114 31.90 -6.46 -4.24
C ASN A 114 33.40 -6.41 -4.01
N TYR A 115 34.10 -5.39 -4.52
CA TYR A 115 35.52 -5.22 -4.27
C TYR A 115 35.82 -5.06 -2.77
N ALA A 116 35.07 -4.21 -2.09
CA ALA A 116 35.23 -4.03 -0.65
C ALA A 116 34.86 -5.29 0.16
N LEU A 117 33.84 -6.04 -0.26
CA LEU A 117 33.48 -7.31 0.37
C LEU A 117 34.53 -8.40 0.14
N TYR A 118 35.13 -8.45 -1.06
CA TYR A 118 36.22 -9.36 -1.38
C TYR A 118 37.47 -9.05 -0.55
N GLU A 119 37.86 -7.78 -0.48
CA GLU A 119 38.99 -7.35 0.35
C GLU A 119 38.76 -7.66 1.84
N GLU A 120 37.52 -7.53 2.31
CA GLU A 120 37.17 -7.82 3.70
C GLU A 120 37.11 -9.32 4.01
N LEU A 121 36.47 -10.12 3.17
CA LEU A 121 36.22 -11.54 3.43
C LEU A 121 37.40 -12.43 3.04
N THR A 122 38.00 -12.17 1.87
CA THR A 122 39.05 -13.01 1.28
C THR A 122 40.44 -12.50 1.63
N ALA A 123 40.65 -11.19 1.50
CA ALA A 123 41.97 -10.59 1.58
C ALA A 123 42.39 -10.16 3.00
N GLN A 124 41.40 -9.91 3.87
CA GLN A 124 41.52 -9.45 5.26
C GLN A 124 42.42 -8.22 5.47
N ASP A 125 42.65 -7.44 4.41
CA ASP A 125 43.48 -6.24 4.48
C ASP A 125 42.65 -5.01 4.83
N ILE A 126 42.78 -4.59 6.09
CA ILE A 126 42.00 -3.51 6.68
C ILE A 126 42.38 -2.16 6.06
N GLU A 127 43.66 -1.95 5.75
CA GLU A 127 44.16 -0.66 5.26
C GLU A 127 43.77 -0.44 3.81
N ARG A 128 43.93 -1.47 2.97
CA ARG A 128 43.48 -1.42 1.58
C ARG A 128 41.97 -1.21 1.51
N THR A 129 41.18 -1.96 2.28
CA THR A 129 39.73 -1.78 2.33
C THR A 129 39.32 -0.32 2.65
N ARG A 130 40.01 0.36 3.58
CA ARG A 130 39.77 1.79 3.86
C ARG A 130 40.09 2.68 2.67
N GLN A 131 41.17 2.41 1.95
CA GLN A 131 41.54 3.17 0.76
C GLN A 131 40.53 2.97 -0.37
N VAL A 132 40.05 1.74 -0.56
CA VAL A 132 39.00 1.39 -1.53
C VAL A 132 37.71 2.16 -1.24
N TYR A 133 37.26 2.19 0.02
CA TYR A 133 36.09 2.98 0.39
C TYR A 133 36.31 4.48 0.18
N LYS A 134 37.48 5.04 0.54
CA LYS A 134 37.78 6.46 0.31
C LYS A 134 37.82 6.80 -1.18
N ALA A 135 38.48 5.99 -1.99
CA ALA A 135 38.54 6.16 -3.44
C ALA A 135 37.13 6.09 -4.07
N CYS A 136 36.31 5.12 -3.64
CA CYS A 136 34.91 5.03 -4.06
C CYS A 136 34.13 6.33 -3.75
N LEU A 137 34.34 6.90 -2.56
CA LEU A 137 33.69 8.15 -2.16
C LEU A 137 34.18 9.36 -2.96
N ASP A 138 35.44 9.41 -3.38
CA ASP A 138 35.96 10.50 -4.20
C ASP A 138 35.49 10.43 -5.65
N VAL A 139 35.33 9.22 -6.18
CA VAL A 139 34.83 8.99 -7.55
C VAL A 139 33.35 9.35 -7.68
N ILE A 140 32.55 9.20 -6.62
CA ILE A 140 31.11 9.47 -6.65
C ILE A 140 30.81 10.97 -6.64
N PRO A 141 30.13 11.52 -7.67
CA PRO A 141 29.61 12.88 -7.65
C PRO A 141 28.39 13.00 -6.72
N HIS A 142 28.63 13.30 -5.44
CA HIS A 142 27.60 13.45 -4.40
C HIS A 142 26.57 14.56 -4.67
N LYS A 143 26.84 15.49 -5.59
CA LYS A 143 25.93 16.59 -5.96
C LYS A 143 24.76 16.15 -6.84
N LYS A 144 24.95 15.11 -7.67
CA LYS A 144 23.95 14.67 -8.67
C LYS A 144 23.23 13.42 -8.22
N PHE A 145 23.94 12.50 -7.57
CA PHE A 145 23.36 11.29 -7.02
C PHE A 145 24.08 10.89 -5.74
N THR A 146 23.36 10.24 -4.84
CA THR A 146 23.92 9.80 -3.57
C THR A 146 23.51 8.36 -3.31
N PHE A 147 24.46 7.54 -2.89
CA PHE A 147 24.24 6.13 -2.59
C PHE A 147 24.42 5.90 -1.09
N ALA A 148 23.30 5.91 -0.37
CA ALA A 148 23.30 5.71 1.08
C ALA A 148 23.91 4.35 1.48
N LYS A 149 23.79 3.32 0.63
CA LYS A 149 24.27 1.97 0.94
C LYS A 149 25.79 1.92 1.15
N ILE A 150 26.58 2.64 0.36
CA ILE A 150 28.06 2.64 0.49
C ILE A 150 28.47 3.24 1.82
N TRP A 151 27.91 4.39 2.19
CA TRP A 151 28.19 5.04 3.46
C TRP A 151 27.83 4.15 4.66
N ILE A 152 26.69 3.45 4.60
CA ILE A 152 26.28 2.49 5.65
C ILE A 152 27.27 1.33 5.71
N MET A 153 27.68 0.77 4.57
CA MET A 153 28.65 -0.33 4.55
C MET A 153 30.01 0.10 5.08
N PHE A 154 30.48 1.30 4.73
CA PHE A 154 31.74 1.82 5.24
C PHE A 154 31.69 2.06 6.76
N ALA A 155 30.57 2.57 7.27
CA ALA A 155 30.36 2.69 8.71
C ALA A 155 30.31 1.32 9.41
N GLN A 156 29.61 0.33 8.84
CA GLN A 156 29.57 -1.04 9.34
C GLN A 156 30.94 -1.71 9.34
N PHE A 157 31.77 -1.44 8.33
CA PHE A 157 33.15 -1.90 8.29
C PHE A 157 33.96 -1.31 9.45
N GLU A 158 33.93 0.01 9.66
CA GLU A 158 34.68 0.61 10.79
C GLU A 158 34.15 0.15 12.17
N ILE A 159 32.85 -0.16 12.28
CA ILE A 159 32.28 -0.78 13.49
C ILE A 159 32.88 -2.17 13.72
N ARG A 160 33.02 -2.99 12.67
CA ARG A 160 33.69 -4.30 12.78
C ARG A 160 35.16 -4.18 13.16
N GLN A 161 35.83 -3.13 12.70
CA GLN A 161 37.21 -2.80 13.10
C GLN A 161 37.31 -2.15 14.49
N MET A 162 36.20 -2.02 15.22
CA MET A 162 36.10 -1.38 16.54
C MET A 162 36.47 0.12 16.57
N ASP A 163 36.59 0.79 15.41
CA ASP A 163 36.82 2.24 15.36
C ASP A 163 35.50 3.01 15.27
N LEU A 164 34.88 3.20 16.44
CA LEU A 164 33.67 3.99 16.58
C LEU A 164 33.87 5.47 16.20
N SER A 165 35.09 5.99 16.35
CA SER A 165 35.39 7.40 16.09
C SER A 165 35.41 7.70 14.60
N ALA A 166 36.03 6.81 13.80
CA ALA A 166 36.02 6.88 12.36
C ALA A 166 34.61 6.67 11.81
N ALA A 167 33.88 5.65 12.29
CA ALA A 167 32.50 5.39 11.88
C ALA A 167 31.60 6.63 12.05
N ARG A 168 31.69 7.31 13.20
CA ARG A 168 30.96 8.55 13.47
C ARG A 168 31.35 9.70 12.55
N LYS A 169 32.65 9.89 12.28
CA LYS A 169 33.12 10.92 11.33
C LYS A 169 32.58 10.65 9.93
N ILE A 170 32.60 9.39 9.48
CA ILE A 170 32.10 8.97 8.17
C ILE A 170 30.60 9.25 8.05
N LEU A 171 29.81 8.84 9.05
CA LEU A 171 28.37 9.09 9.06
C LEU A 171 28.05 10.59 9.15
N GLY A 172 28.81 11.36 9.94
CA GLY A 172 28.68 12.82 10.00
C GLY A 172 29.00 13.50 8.67
N VAL A 173 30.08 13.10 7.98
CA VAL A 173 30.41 13.59 6.63
C VAL A 173 29.34 13.18 5.62
N SER A 174 28.80 11.97 5.75
CA SER A 174 27.75 11.47 4.87
C SER A 174 26.48 12.32 4.98
N ILE A 175 26.10 12.77 6.18
CA ILE A 175 24.94 13.64 6.39
C ILE A 175 25.17 15.03 5.79
N GLY A 176 26.37 15.59 5.99
CA GLY A 176 26.70 16.91 5.45
C GLY A 176 26.76 16.94 3.92
N LYS A 177 27.24 15.86 3.28
CA LYS A 177 27.26 15.75 1.81
C LYS A 177 25.93 15.26 1.23
N CYS A 178 25.25 14.37 1.92
CA CYS A 178 24.11 13.59 1.45
C CYS A 178 23.04 13.48 2.55
N PRO A 179 22.20 14.49 2.74
CA PRO A 179 21.11 14.41 3.71
C PRO A 179 19.98 13.51 3.15
N LYS A 180 20.06 12.22 3.47
CA LYS A 180 19.04 11.21 3.13
C LYS A 180 18.51 10.55 4.39
N GLU A 181 17.20 10.35 4.45
CA GLU A 181 16.55 9.70 5.59
C GLU A 181 17.17 8.35 5.97
N LYS A 182 17.58 7.56 4.99
CA LYS A 182 18.20 6.25 5.24
C LYS A 182 19.54 6.36 5.98
N LEU A 183 20.30 7.42 5.76
CA LEU A 183 21.57 7.67 6.46
C LEU A 183 21.32 8.14 7.89
N PHE A 184 20.36 9.05 8.09
CA PHE A 184 19.94 9.45 9.42
C PHE A 184 19.43 8.25 10.23
N ARG A 185 18.53 7.43 9.68
CA ARG A 185 18.04 6.21 10.33
C ARG A 185 19.19 5.28 10.73
N ALA A 186 20.08 4.95 9.80
CA ALA A 186 21.22 4.09 10.11
C ALA A 186 22.17 4.68 11.17
N TYR A 187 22.36 6.00 11.20
CA TYR A 187 23.19 6.64 12.21
C TYR A 187 22.51 6.71 13.59
N ILE A 188 21.19 6.95 13.61
CA ILE A 188 20.38 6.88 14.83
C ILE A 188 20.40 5.46 15.39
N ASP A 189 20.17 4.44 14.55
CA ASP A 189 20.19 3.04 14.95
C ASP A 189 21.54 2.66 15.57
N LEU A 190 22.64 3.17 15.01
CA LEU A 190 23.99 2.98 15.56
C LEU A 190 24.14 3.63 16.94
N GLU A 191 23.81 4.91 17.08
CA GLU A 191 23.97 5.62 18.36
C GLU A 191 23.01 5.07 19.42
N LEU A 192 21.84 4.55 19.00
CA LEU A 192 20.89 3.84 19.87
C LEU A 192 21.50 2.52 20.39
N GLN A 193 22.17 1.74 19.54
CA GLN A 193 22.91 0.55 19.96
C GLN A 193 24.03 0.88 20.95
N LEU A 194 24.69 2.03 20.78
CA LEU A 194 25.72 2.53 21.68
C LEU A 194 25.16 3.19 22.96
N ARG A 195 23.83 3.35 23.07
CA ARG A 195 23.11 4.00 24.19
C ARG A 195 23.50 5.47 24.42
N GLU A 196 23.94 6.16 23.38
CA GLU A 196 24.34 7.57 23.43
C GLU A 196 23.16 8.48 23.07
N PHE A 197 22.18 8.58 23.98
CA PHE A 197 20.90 9.25 23.73
C PHE A 197 21.03 10.76 23.46
N ASP A 198 21.98 11.44 24.09
CA ASP A 198 22.21 12.87 23.87
C ASP A 198 22.69 13.18 22.45
N ARG A 199 23.37 12.22 21.81
CA ARG A 199 23.76 12.34 20.40
C ARG A 199 22.59 12.03 19.48
N CYS A 200 21.78 11.02 19.82
CA CYS A 200 20.54 10.74 19.12
C CYS A 200 19.65 11.98 19.06
N ARG A 201 19.51 12.72 20.17
CA ARG A 201 18.77 14.00 20.23
C ARG A 201 19.27 15.02 19.22
N LYS A 202 20.57 15.35 19.27
CA LYS A 202 21.19 16.29 18.32
C LYS A 202 21.06 15.84 16.87
N LEU A 203 21.06 14.52 16.64
CA LEU A 203 20.91 13.94 15.32
C LEU A 203 19.46 14.07 14.81
N TYR A 204 18.47 13.84 15.68
CA TYR A 204 17.06 14.09 15.38
C TYR A 204 16.78 15.57 15.15
N GLU A 205 17.33 16.48 15.95
CA GLU A 205 17.21 17.94 15.73
C GLU A 205 17.69 18.32 14.32
N LYS A 206 18.90 17.89 13.95
CA LYS A 206 19.44 18.11 12.59
C LYS A 206 18.63 17.42 11.49
N PHE A 207 18.03 16.27 11.81
CA PHE A 207 17.19 15.55 10.87
C PHE A 207 15.87 16.29 10.62
N LEU A 208 15.31 16.92 11.65
CA LEU A 208 14.12 17.75 11.56
C LEU A 208 14.40 19.09 10.86
N GLU A 209 15.58 19.69 11.06
CA GLU A 209 16.00 20.89 10.30
C GLU A 209 16.02 20.63 8.79
N TYR A 210 16.42 19.42 8.36
CA TYR A 210 16.50 19.06 6.95
C TYR A 210 15.20 18.47 6.39
N SER A 211 14.47 17.70 7.21
CA SER A 211 13.29 16.93 6.79
C SER A 211 12.12 17.14 7.74
N SER A 212 11.73 18.39 7.94
CA SER A 212 10.56 18.78 8.73
C SER A 212 9.24 18.23 8.16
N GLU A 213 9.23 17.86 6.89
CA GLU A 213 8.06 17.39 6.14
C GLU A 213 7.64 15.95 6.49
N ASN A 214 8.58 15.12 6.94
CA ASN A 214 8.31 13.70 7.15
C ASN A 214 7.72 13.42 8.54
N SER A 215 6.44 13.10 8.60
CA SER A 215 5.72 12.79 9.84
C SER A 215 6.30 11.59 10.62
N ASN A 216 6.92 10.62 9.94
CA ASN A 216 7.50 9.43 10.56
C ASN A 216 8.75 9.78 11.41
N THR A 217 9.49 10.82 11.04
CA THR A 217 10.69 11.24 11.77
C THR A 217 10.33 11.84 13.12
N TRP A 218 9.26 12.64 13.16
CA TRP A 218 8.66 13.17 14.38
C TRP A 218 8.17 12.06 15.31
N ILE A 219 7.44 11.08 14.78
CA ILE A 219 6.93 9.94 15.56
C ILE A 219 8.09 9.17 16.19
N LYS A 220 9.12 8.81 15.40
CA LYS A 220 10.29 8.07 15.91
C LYS A 220 11.09 8.85 16.95
N PHE A 221 11.15 10.18 16.82
CA PHE A 221 11.83 11.01 17.82
C PHE A 221 11.06 11.02 19.14
N ALA A 222 9.74 11.15 19.09
CA ALA A 222 8.90 11.09 20.27
C ALA A 222 8.88 9.68 20.90
N GLU A 223 8.85 8.61 20.11
CA GLU A 223 8.99 7.22 20.59
C GLU A 223 10.30 7.01 21.34
N LEU A 224 11.41 7.58 20.85
CA LEU A 224 12.71 7.51 21.53
C LEU A 224 12.66 8.19 22.91
N GLU A 225 12.11 9.41 23.01
CA GLU A 225 12.02 10.12 24.30
C GLU A 225 11.03 9.42 25.26
N THR A 226 9.98 8.80 24.73
CA THR A 226 9.05 7.98 25.51
C THR A 226 9.77 6.76 26.11
N LEU A 227 10.62 6.08 25.33
CA LEU A 227 11.45 4.97 25.82
C LEU A 227 12.45 5.39 26.89
N LEU A 228 12.87 6.66 26.88
CA LEU A 228 13.74 7.25 27.91
C LEU A 228 12.98 7.67 29.18
N GLY A 229 11.66 7.73 29.13
CA GLY A 229 10.78 8.16 30.22
C GLY A 229 10.56 9.67 30.28
N ASP A 230 11.09 10.45 29.34
CA ASP A 230 10.93 11.91 29.27
C ASP A 230 9.62 12.27 28.56
N VAL A 231 8.48 12.01 29.22
CA VAL A 231 7.12 12.21 28.67
C VAL A 231 6.87 13.68 28.31
N GLU A 232 7.34 14.63 29.13
CA GLU A 232 7.16 16.07 28.87
C GLU A 232 7.88 16.54 27.60
N ARG A 233 9.06 15.98 27.32
CA ARG A 233 9.81 16.30 26.09
C ARG A 233 9.14 15.69 24.88
N ALA A 234 8.68 14.44 24.98
CA ALA A 234 7.92 13.80 23.91
C ALA A 234 6.66 14.61 23.54
N ARG A 235 5.93 15.15 24.53
CA ARG A 235 4.81 16.07 24.30
C ARG A 235 5.20 17.34 23.56
N ALA A 236 6.25 18.02 24.03
CA ALA A 236 6.73 19.23 23.37
C ALA A 236 7.11 18.97 21.90
N ILE A 237 7.68 17.80 21.59
CA ILE A 237 7.99 17.39 20.22
C ILE A 237 6.71 17.24 19.38
N PHE A 238 5.68 16.58 19.91
CA PHE A 238 4.39 16.45 19.22
C PHE A 238 3.68 17.80 19.03
N ASP A 239 3.73 18.69 20.01
CA ASP A 239 3.16 20.04 19.91
C ASP A 239 3.85 20.86 18.81
N ILE A 240 5.19 20.81 18.75
CA ILE A 240 5.96 21.46 17.68
C ILE A 240 5.57 20.88 16.33
N ALA A 241 5.42 19.56 16.24
CA ALA A 241 5.04 18.88 15.01
C ALA A 241 3.64 19.36 14.55
N ILE A 242 2.65 19.45 15.43
CA ILE A 242 1.28 19.89 15.08
C ILE A 242 1.22 21.35 14.60
N GLN A 243 2.11 22.20 15.11
CA GLN A 243 2.25 23.59 14.67
C GLN A 243 2.85 23.70 13.26
N GLN A 244 3.58 22.69 12.78
CA GLN A 244 4.15 22.72 11.44
C GLN A 244 3.05 22.58 10.36
N PRO A 245 2.90 23.56 9.44
CA PRO A 245 1.88 23.51 8.40
C PRO A 245 2.23 22.60 7.22
N ALA A 246 3.49 22.15 7.11
CA ALA A 246 4.04 21.42 5.96
C ALA A 246 4.24 19.92 6.24
N LEU A 247 3.28 19.27 6.91
CA LEU A 247 3.32 17.82 7.14
C LEU A 247 2.63 17.07 5.99
N ASP A 248 3.32 16.06 5.46
CA ASP A 248 2.84 15.21 4.34
C ASP A 248 1.59 14.41 4.73
N MET A 249 1.58 13.79 5.92
CA MET A 249 0.46 13.01 6.44
C MET A 249 0.14 13.37 7.90
N PRO A 250 -0.60 14.46 8.15
CA PRO A 250 -0.95 14.89 9.49
C PRO A 250 -1.69 13.80 10.30
N GLU A 251 -2.55 13.01 9.65
CA GLU A 251 -3.40 12.00 10.32
C GLU A 251 -2.61 10.96 11.11
N ILE A 252 -1.48 10.49 10.56
CA ILE A 252 -0.64 9.47 11.19
C ILE A 252 0.01 10.04 12.45
N LEU A 253 0.45 11.30 12.39
CA LEU A 253 1.04 12.00 13.52
C LEU A 253 0.03 12.21 14.65
N TRP A 254 -1.20 12.65 14.31
CA TRP A 254 -2.27 12.83 15.29
C TRP A 254 -2.65 11.53 15.98
N LYS A 255 -2.78 10.44 15.22
CA LYS A 255 -3.04 9.12 15.78
C LYS A 255 -1.92 8.69 16.75
N ALA A 256 -0.66 8.83 16.32
CA ALA A 256 0.48 8.47 17.17
C ALA A 256 0.54 9.31 18.45
N TYR A 257 0.18 10.59 18.39
CA TYR A 257 0.15 11.45 19.57
C TYR A 257 -0.97 11.07 20.55
N ILE A 258 -2.16 10.75 20.02
CA ILE A 258 -3.28 10.26 20.81
C ILE A 258 -2.92 8.91 21.47
N ASP A 259 -2.39 7.96 20.70
CA ASP A 259 -1.95 6.65 21.21
C ASP A 259 -0.88 6.83 22.32
N PHE A 260 0.00 7.83 22.18
CA PHE A 260 0.98 8.19 23.20
C PHE A 260 0.33 8.70 24.50
N GLU A 261 -0.62 9.64 24.44
CA GLU A 261 -1.30 10.15 25.65
C GLU A 261 -2.18 9.08 26.31
N ILE A 262 -2.77 8.17 25.53
CA ILE A 262 -3.48 6.99 26.04
C ILE A 262 -2.51 6.10 26.85
N ASN A 263 -1.31 5.84 26.32
CA ASN A 263 -0.29 5.06 27.01
C ASN A 263 0.27 5.79 28.25
N ALA A 264 0.26 7.12 28.26
CA ALA A 264 0.65 7.94 29.40
C ALA A 264 -0.46 8.09 30.46
N GLU A 265 -1.63 7.48 30.26
CA GLU A 265 -2.82 7.52 31.13
C GLU A 265 -3.42 8.93 31.35
N GLU A 266 -3.06 9.91 30.52
CA GLU A 266 -3.51 11.30 30.62
C GLU A 266 -4.73 11.54 29.73
N TYR A 267 -5.86 10.93 30.14
CA TYR A 267 -7.09 10.87 29.35
C TYR A 267 -7.72 12.24 29.07
N GLU A 268 -7.54 13.24 29.94
CA GLU A 268 -8.07 14.58 29.74
C GLU A 268 -7.40 15.29 28.55
N LYS A 269 -6.08 15.18 28.44
CA LYS A 269 -5.33 15.76 27.32
C LYS A 269 -5.63 15.03 26.01
N ALA A 270 -5.79 13.71 26.06
CA ALA A 270 -6.22 12.95 24.90
C ALA A 270 -7.58 13.46 24.36
N ARG A 271 -8.54 13.81 25.23
CA ARG A 271 -9.81 14.43 24.81
C ARG A 271 -9.58 15.78 24.13
N ASP A 272 -8.77 16.65 24.73
CA ASP A 272 -8.45 17.96 24.15
C ASP A 272 -7.82 17.82 22.76
N LEU A 273 -6.96 16.81 22.57
CA LEU A 273 -6.35 16.49 21.28
C LEU A 273 -7.37 15.99 20.25
N TYR A 274 -8.30 15.13 20.66
CA TYR A 274 -9.41 14.72 19.79
C TYR A 274 -10.29 15.91 19.41
N GLU A 275 -10.61 16.81 20.34
CA GLU A 275 -11.39 18.01 20.03
C GLU A 275 -10.64 18.96 19.09
N ALA A 276 -9.33 19.14 19.28
CA ALA A 276 -8.48 19.92 18.38
C ALA A 276 -8.39 19.27 16.98
N LEU A 277 -8.30 17.94 16.91
CA LEU A 277 -8.30 17.20 15.65
C LEU A 277 -9.64 17.37 14.92
N LEU A 278 -10.76 17.23 15.62
CA LEU A 278 -12.10 17.41 15.05
C LEU A 278 -12.34 18.84 14.53
N GLN A 279 -11.77 19.85 15.18
CA GLN A 279 -11.82 21.23 14.66
C GLN A 279 -11.07 21.39 13.33
N ARG A 280 -10.01 20.62 13.10
CA ARG A 280 -9.21 20.67 11.86
C ARG A 280 -9.77 19.74 10.79
N THR A 281 -10.24 18.54 11.17
CA THR A 281 -10.71 17.51 10.25
C THR A 281 -12.02 16.88 10.75
N ASN A 282 -13.08 17.00 9.93
CA ASN A 282 -14.39 16.40 10.22
C ASN A 282 -14.51 14.98 9.64
N HIS A 283 -13.50 14.12 9.83
CA HIS A 283 -13.54 12.75 9.34
C HIS A 283 -14.21 11.78 10.32
N ILE A 284 -15.03 10.85 9.81
CA ILE A 284 -15.77 9.84 10.62
C ILE A 284 -14.85 8.97 11.44
N LYS A 285 -13.69 8.60 10.89
CA LYS A 285 -12.72 7.76 11.59
C LYS A 285 -12.26 8.40 12.91
N VAL A 286 -12.18 9.73 12.97
CA VAL A 286 -11.86 10.46 14.20
C VAL A 286 -13.00 10.38 15.20
N TRP A 287 -14.25 10.54 14.76
CA TRP A 287 -15.43 10.40 15.61
C TRP A 287 -15.59 8.99 16.19
N ILE A 288 -15.39 7.96 15.37
CA ILE A 288 -15.45 6.55 15.80
C ILE A 288 -14.34 6.28 16.82
N SER A 289 -13.11 6.70 16.55
CA SER A 289 -11.98 6.48 17.48
C SER A 289 -12.14 7.24 18.80
N LEU A 290 -12.68 8.47 18.80
CA LEU A 290 -13.00 9.20 20.03
C LEU A 290 -14.08 8.45 20.85
N ALA A 291 -15.09 7.90 20.19
CA ALA A 291 -16.13 7.15 20.88
C ALA A 291 -15.60 5.82 21.44
N GLU A 292 -14.79 5.08 20.68
CA GLU A 292 -14.09 3.88 21.14
C GLU A 292 -13.15 4.18 22.33
N PHE A 293 -12.48 5.33 22.30
CA PHE A 293 -11.65 5.82 23.39
C PHE A 293 -12.45 6.07 24.68
N GLU A 294 -13.58 6.78 24.63
CA GLU A 294 -14.44 6.98 25.81
C GLU A 294 -15.00 5.66 26.35
N LEU A 295 -15.31 4.70 25.46
CA LEU A 295 -15.70 3.35 25.86
C LEU A 295 -14.57 2.60 26.56
N SER A 296 -13.32 2.75 26.10
CA SER A 296 -12.14 2.12 26.73
C SER A 296 -11.89 2.64 28.15
N ILE A 297 -12.22 3.91 28.42
CA ILE A 297 -12.16 4.53 29.75
C ILE A 297 -13.33 4.07 30.63
N GLY A 298 -14.39 3.50 30.04
CA GLY A 298 -15.63 3.12 30.73
C GLY A 298 -16.67 4.24 30.84
N ASN A 299 -16.47 5.36 30.13
CA ASN A 299 -17.39 6.50 30.12
C ASN A 299 -18.48 6.32 29.05
N ILE A 300 -19.44 5.45 29.34
CA ILE A 300 -20.52 5.07 28.41
C ILE A 300 -21.39 6.28 28.03
N ASP A 301 -21.72 7.13 29.01
CA ASP A 301 -22.53 8.33 28.78
C ASP A 301 -21.79 9.38 27.94
N GLY A 302 -20.47 9.47 28.11
CA GLY A 302 -19.60 10.30 27.27
C GLY A 302 -19.60 9.82 25.82
N ALA A 303 -19.37 8.52 25.59
CA ALA A 303 -19.37 7.91 24.27
C ALA A 303 -20.71 8.14 23.53
N ARG A 304 -21.84 7.98 24.21
CA ARG A 304 -23.18 8.26 23.66
C ARG A 304 -23.35 9.71 23.21
N LYS A 305 -22.88 10.66 24.02
CA LYS A 305 -22.89 12.09 23.67
C LYS A 305 -21.99 12.39 22.46
N VAL A 306 -20.85 11.70 22.34
CA VAL A 306 -19.96 11.81 21.19
C VAL A 306 -20.66 11.29 19.92
N TYR A 307 -21.30 10.12 19.96
CA TYR A 307 -22.07 9.60 18.83
C TYR A 307 -23.23 10.52 18.42
N ASP A 308 -23.98 11.06 19.39
CA ASP A 308 -25.04 12.05 19.12
C ASP A 308 -24.47 13.34 18.48
N ARG A 309 -23.30 13.81 18.95
CA ARG A 309 -22.60 14.98 18.39
C ARG A 309 -22.12 14.69 16.97
N ALA A 310 -21.52 13.53 16.74
CA ALA A 310 -21.06 13.07 15.43
C ALA A 310 -22.22 12.98 14.44
N ASN A 311 -23.36 12.39 14.81
CA ASN A 311 -24.53 12.27 13.93
C ASN A 311 -25.10 13.64 13.52
N ARG A 312 -25.03 14.65 14.39
CA ARG A 312 -25.40 16.04 14.03
C ARG A 312 -24.37 16.70 13.11
N ALA A 313 -23.08 16.50 13.36
CA ALA A 313 -22.02 17.04 12.52
C ALA A 313 -22.03 16.43 11.10
N LEU A 314 -22.37 15.14 10.99
CA LEU A 314 -22.46 14.39 9.74
C LEU A 314 -23.84 14.47 9.05
N GLU A 315 -24.78 15.26 9.57
CA GLU A 315 -26.12 15.38 8.95
C GLU A 315 -26.06 15.94 7.53
N ASN A 316 -25.06 16.79 7.24
CA ASN A 316 -24.80 17.36 5.92
C ASN A 316 -23.68 16.65 5.14
N ALA A 317 -23.05 15.61 5.72
CA ALA A 317 -21.93 14.89 5.13
C ALA A 317 -22.42 13.72 4.24
N GLU A 318 -21.50 12.93 3.71
CA GLU A 318 -21.86 11.82 2.84
C GLU A 318 -22.70 10.76 3.59
N LYS A 319 -23.67 10.19 2.89
CA LYS A 319 -24.62 9.26 3.49
C LYS A 319 -23.98 7.94 3.92
N GLU A 320 -22.93 7.52 3.23
CA GLU A 320 -22.17 6.30 3.55
C GLU A 320 -21.35 6.48 4.82
N GLU A 321 -20.73 7.65 4.98
CA GLU A 321 -20.01 8.09 6.16
C GLU A 321 -20.89 8.08 7.42
N ARG A 322 -22.12 8.58 7.28
CA ARG A 322 -23.13 8.55 8.34
C ARG A 322 -23.61 7.13 8.65
N LEU A 323 -23.71 6.25 7.65
CA LEU A 323 -24.05 4.84 7.88
C LEU A 323 -22.96 4.13 8.70
N MET A 324 -21.69 4.31 8.33
CA MET A 324 -20.57 3.71 9.07
C MET A 324 -20.55 4.13 10.54
N LEU A 325 -20.85 5.39 10.83
CA LEU A 325 -20.99 5.89 12.20
C LEU A 325 -22.12 5.18 12.97
N LEU A 326 -23.29 5.00 12.35
CA LEU A 326 -24.43 4.35 13.00
C LEU A 326 -24.22 2.84 13.19
N GLU A 327 -23.57 2.16 12.23
CA GLU A 327 -23.16 0.76 12.37
C GLU A 327 -22.19 0.61 13.56
N ALA A 328 -21.18 1.48 13.66
CA ALA A 328 -20.25 1.49 14.79
C ALA A 328 -20.94 1.78 16.12
N TRP A 329 -21.90 2.72 16.15
CA TRP A 329 -22.69 3.00 17.37
C TRP A 329 -23.54 1.80 17.78
N LEU A 330 -24.19 1.13 16.82
CA LEU A 330 -24.98 -0.07 17.09
C LEU A 330 -24.11 -1.21 17.64
N GLU A 331 -22.92 -1.42 17.09
CA GLU A 331 -21.96 -2.41 17.59
C GLU A 331 -21.48 -2.07 19.02
N ALA A 332 -21.22 -0.80 19.31
CA ALA A 332 -20.86 -0.34 20.64
C ALA A 332 -21.99 -0.60 21.66
N GLU A 333 -23.23 -0.23 21.34
CA GLU A 333 -24.39 -0.44 22.23
C GLU A 333 -24.71 -1.93 22.42
N LYS A 334 -24.48 -2.78 21.40
CA LYS A 334 -24.57 -4.24 21.53
C LYS A 334 -23.53 -4.79 22.51
N LYS A 335 -22.31 -4.26 22.53
CA LYS A 335 -21.27 -4.64 23.51
C LYS A 335 -21.62 -4.21 24.92
N ILE A 336 -22.27 -3.06 25.09
CA ILE A 336 -22.73 -2.55 26.39
C ILE A 336 -23.96 -3.32 26.88
N GLY A 337 -24.87 -3.70 25.97
CA GLY A 337 -26.07 -4.49 26.25
C GLY A 337 -27.32 -3.70 26.65
N ASP A 338 -27.39 -2.40 26.36
CA ASP A 338 -28.55 -1.56 26.68
C ASP A 338 -29.63 -1.59 25.58
N ILE A 339 -30.73 -2.30 25.85
CA ILE A 339 -31.83 -2.57 24.92
C ILE A 339 -32.49 -1.28 24.42
N ASN A 340 -32.63 -0.27 25.30
CA ASN A 340 -33.31 0.98 24.94
C ASN A 340 -32.46 1.84 23.98
N ALA A 341 -31.15 1.87 24.22
CA ALA A 341 -30.21 2.57 23.35
C ALA A 341 -30.10 1.87 21.98
N ILE A 342 -30.07 0.53 21.96
CA ILE A 342 -30.07 -0.26 20.72
C ILE A 342 -31.30 0.07 19.87
N HIS A 343 -32.50 0.04 20.45
CA HIS A 343 -33.73 0.37 19.72
C HIS A 343 -33.74 1.81 19.19
N LYS A 344 -33.15 2.76 19.95
CA LYS A 344 -32.99 4.14 19.50
C LYS A 344 -32.08 4.23 18.27
N VAL A 345 -30.95 3.53 18.27
CA VAL A 345 -29.99 3.50 17.15
C VAL A 345 -30.57 2.77 15.94
N GLU A 346 -31.25 1.65 16.14
CA GLU A 346 -31.96 0.93 15.08
C GLU A 346 -33.03 1.80 14.41
N GLY A 347 -33.72 2.63 15.18
CA GLY A 347 -34.66 3.62 14.64
C GLY A 347 -34.01 4.73 13.81
N MET A 348 -32.70 4.96 13.95
CA MET A 348 -31.92 5.94 13.20
C MET A 348 -31.25 5.36 11.94
N MET A 349 -31.21 4.03 11.79
CA MET A 349 -30.57 3.36 10.65
C MET A 349 -31.25 3.71 9.32
N PRO A 350 -30.48 3.94 8.23
CA PRO A 350 -31.04 4.25 6.92
C PRO A 350 -31.60 3.00 6.26
N ARG A 351 -32.62 3.20 5.42
CA ARG A 351 -33.13 2.14 4.53
C ARG A 351 -32.37 2.19 3.21
N ARG A 352 -31.91 1.02 2.74
CA ARG A 352 -31.30 0.86 1.42
C ARG A 352 -32.39 0.87 0.37
N VAL A 353 -32.42 1.89 -0.50
CA VAL A 353 -33.40 1.99 -1.59
C VAL A 353 -32.66 1.98 -2.93
N LYS A 354 -33.13 1.12 -3.85
CA LYS A 354 -32.63 1.10 -5.21
C LYS A 354 -33.18 2.30 -5.97
N LYS A 355 -32.29 3.13 -6.53
CA LYS A 355 -32.65 4.22 -7.43
C LYS A 355 -32.00 4.00 -8.79
N ARG A 356 -32.63 4.53 -9.83
CA ARG A 356 -32.13 4.49 -11.20
C ARG A 356 -31.70 5.90 -11.59
N ARG A 357 -30.45 6.08 -12.03
CA ARG A 357 -29.96 7.35 -12.60
C ARG A 357 -29.75 7.16 -14.09
N GLN A 358 -30.16 8.16 -14.85
CA GLN A 358 -29.93 8.19 -16.29
C GLN A 358 -28.51 8.67 -16.56
N ILE A 359 -27.75 7.92 -17.35
CA ILE A 359 -26.41 8.34 -17.81
C ILE A 359 -26.55 9.03 -19.16
N GLN A 360 -25.94 10.20 -19.24
CA GLN A 360 -25.73 10.92 -20.50
C GLN A 360 -24.29 10.68 -20.92
N THR A 361 -24.07 10.25 -22.16
CA THR A 361 -22.74 10.27 -22.77
C THR A 361 -22.33 11.72 -23.07
N GLU A 362 -21.04 11.95 -23.35
CA GLU A 362 -20.47 13.28 -23.62
C GLU A 362 -21.16 14.05 -24.77
N ASP A 363 -21.93 13.37 -25.62
CA ASP A 363 -22.73 13.95 -26.72
C ASP A 363 -24.22 14.19 -26.35
N GLY A 364 -24.60 14.04 -25.08
CA GLY A 364 -25.95 14.34 -24.60
C GLY A 364 -27.04 13.37 -25.09
N VAL A 365 -26.68 12.20 -25.60
CA VAL A 365 -27.63 11.13 -25.97
C VAL A 365 -27.77 10.16 -24.81
N ASP A 366 -29.01 9.82 -24.48
CA ASP A 366 -29.39 9.00 -23.32
C ASP A 366 -28.89 7.54 -23.46
N ALA A 367 -27.89 7.17 -22.68
CA ALA A 367 -27.19 5.88 -22.80
C ALA A 367 -27.64 4.81 -21.78
N GLY A 368 -28.83 4.98 -21.19
CA GLY A 368 -29.46 3.99 -20.32
C GLY A 368 -29.53 4.39 -18.85
N TRP A 369 -30.07 3.46 -18.04
CA TRP A 369 -30.28 3.61 -16.60
C TRP A 369 -29.23 2.81 -15.84
N GLU A 370 -28.45 3.45 -14.97
CA GLU A 370 -27.65 2.75 -13.97
C GLU A 370 -28.41 2.67 -12.64
N GLU A 371 -28.49 1.45 -12.10
CA GLU A 371 -29.01 1.20 -10.76
C GLU A 371 -27.95 1.56 -9.72
N TYR A 372 -28.23 2.54 -8.85
CA TYR A 372 -27.39 2.87 -7.70
C TYR A 372 -28.19 2.76 -6.40
N TYR A 373 -27.51 2.36 -5.33
CA TYR A 373 -28.10 2.30 -3.99
C TYR A 373 -28.02 3.68 -3.35
N ASP A 374 -29.15 4.22 -2.91
CA ASP A 374 -29.21 5.45 -2.12
C ASP A 374 -29.70 5.10 -0.71
N TYR A 375 -29.02 5.66 0.29
CA TYR A 375 -29.38 5.52 1.69
C TYR A 375 -30.34 6.65 2.08
N ILE A 376 -31.50 6.30 2.63
CA ILE A 376 -32.47 7.30 3.12
C ILE A 376 -32.54 7.19 4.64
N PHE A 377 -32.04 8.21 5.32
CA PHE A 377 -32.16 8.33 6.77
C PHE A 377 -33.60 8.75 7.16
N PRO A 378 -34.17 8.17 8.22
CA PRO A 378 -35.49 8.58 8.72
C PRO A 378 -35.61 10.07 9.10
N GLN A 379 -34.50 10.73 9.48
CA GLN A 379 -34.46 12.16 9.84
C GLN A 379 -34.37 13.09 8.61
N ASP A 380 -33.69 12.69 7.54
CA ASP A 380 -33.64 13.40 6.24
C ASP A 380 -34.95 13.35 5.44
N GLN A 381 -36.04 12.88 6.07
CA GLN A 381 -37.39 13.08 5.58
C GLN A 381 -37.81 14.58 5.62
N ALA A 382 -36.95 15.51 5.21
CA ALA A 382 -37.37 16.74 4.55
C ALA A 382 -38.23 16.43 3.31
N ALA A 383 -38.24 15.18 2.82
CA ALA A 383 -39.24 14.62 1.89
C ALA A 383 -40.58 14.20 2.55
N LYS A 384 -40.92 14.66 3.76
CA LYS A 384 -42.23 14.42 4.43
C LYS A 384 -43.45 14.84 3.60
N GLY A 385 -43.26 15.67 2.55
CA GLY A 385 -44.34 16.09 1.64
C GLY A 385 -44.94 14.94 0.82
N SER A 386 -44.13 14.00 0.32
CA SER A 386 -44.62 12.90 -0.52
C SER A 386 -45.19 11.74 0.28
N PHE A 387 -44.59 11.43 1.45
CA PHE A 387 -45.06 10.34 2.31
C PHE A 387 -46.43 10.61 2.95
N LYS A 388 -46.72 11.85 3.37
CA LYS A 388 -48.07 12.20 3.89
C LYS A 388 -49.15 12.06 2.83
N LEU A 389 -48.83 12.37 1.58
CA LEU A 389 -49.77 12.25 0.47
C LEU A 389 -50.05 10.78 0.13
N LEU A 390 -49.02 9.94 0.18
CA LEU A 390 -49.16 8.49 -0.02
C LEU A 390 -49.89 7.81 1.15
N GLU A 391 -49.63 8.23 2.40
CA GLU A 391 -50.34 7.74 3.58
C GLU A 391 -51.81 8.20 3.60
N ALA A 392 -52.08 9.44 3.17
CA ALA A 392 -53.44 9.94 2.98
C ALA A 392 -54.17 9.20 1.84
N ALA A 393 -53.48 8.87 0.74
CA ALA A 393 -54.03 8.07 -0.34
C ALA A 393 -54.34 6.63 0.11
N ALA A 394 -53.47 6.01 0.92
CA ALA A 394 -53.69 4.70 1.51
C ALA A 394 -54.89 4.71 2.48
N ARG A 395 -55.00 5.73 3.34
CA ARG A 395 -56.17 5.91 4.22
C ARG A 395 -57.45 6.11 3.43
N TRP A 396 -57.42 6.90 2.35
CA TRP A 396 -58.57 7.08 1.47
C TRP A 396 -58.99 5.78 0.78
N LYS A 397 -58.02 4.97 0.33
CA LYS A 397 -58.30 3.66 -0.26
C LYS A 397 -58.92 2.69 0.75
N GLN A 398 -58.38 2.63 1.97
CA GLN A 398 -58.95 1.82 3.05
C GLN A 398 -60.36 2.28 3.43
N GLN A 399 -60.61 3.58 3.49
CA GLN A 399 -61.96 4.11 3.72
C GLN A 399 -62.92 3.74 2.59
N ARG A 400 -62.46 3.78 1.33
CA ARG A 400 -63.28 3.33 0.20
C ARG A 400 -63.58 1.83 0.23
N GLU A 401 -62.62 1.00 0.63
CA GLU A 401 -62.85 -0.44 0.79
C GLU A 401 -63.81 -0.74 1.95
N LEU A 402 -63.73 0.00 3.05
CA LEU A 402 -64.68 -0.13 4.16
C LEU A 402 -66.08 0.33 3.75
N MET A 403 -66.20 1.48 3.08
CA MET A 403 -67.47 1.94 2.52
C MET A 403 -68.04 1.00 1.46
N ALA A 404 -67.19 0.36 0.65
CA ALA A 404 -67.62 -0.65 -0.32
C ALA A 404 -68.13 -1.92 0.36
N LYS A 405 -67.49 -2.35 1.46
CA LYS A 405 -67.96 -3.47 2.29
C LYS A 405 -69.27 -3.15 3.02
N GLU A 406 -69.43 -1.94 3.55
CA GLU A 406 -70.69 -1.47 4.15
C GLU A 406 -71.80 -1.39 3.10
N ALA A 407 -71.49 -0.89 1.89
CA ALA A 407 -72.45 -0.87 0.78
C ALA A 407 -72.85 -2.28 0.33
N GLN A 408 -71.91 -3.25 0.30
CA GLN A 408 -72.21 -4.65 0.03
C GLN A 408 -73.08 -5.30 1.12
N SER A 409 -72.89 -4.95 2.39
CA SER A 409 -73.78 -5.42 3.46
C SER A 409 -75.20 -4.83 3.36
N LEU A 410 -75.34 -3.61 2.83
CA LEU A 410 -76.64 -2.96 2.60
C LEU A 410 -77.38 -3.48 1.35
N THR A 411 -76.66 -4.07 0.39
CA THR A 411 -77.27 -4.74 -0.78
C THR A 411 -77.75 -6.15 -0.43
N ASP A 412 -77.02 -6.90 0.41
CA ASP A 412 -77.46 -8.21 0.90
C ASP A 412 -78.75 -8.14 1.74
N ASP A 413 -78.99 -7.04 2.46
CA ASP A 413 -80.23 -6.80 3.23
C ASP A 413 -81.43 -6.37 2.35
N ARG A 414 -81.19 -5.91 1.11
CA ARG A 414 -82.26 -5.45 0.18
C ARG A 414 -82.71 -6.52 -0.82
N ASP A 415 -81.91 -7.56 -1.03
CA ASP A 415 -82.21 -8.64 -1.97
C ASP A 415 -83.12 -9.74 -1.38
N VAL A 416 -83.58 -9.60 -0.13
CA VAL A 416 -84.63 -10.45 0.47
C VAL A 416 -86.06 -9.92 0.25
N GLU A 417 -86.26 -8.64 -0.08
CA GLU A 417 -87.60 -8.02 -0.19
C GLU A 417 -88.10 -7.77 -1.63
N ARG A 418 -87.35 -8.11 -2.68
CA ARG A 418 -87.73 -7.76 -4.07
C ARG A 418 -87.75 -8.93 -5.05
N ALA A 419 -88.31 -10.07 -4.63
CA ALA A 419 -88.81 -11.10 -5.55
C ALA A 419 -90.31 -10.86 -5.79
N GLY A 420 -90.65 -10.12 -6.84
CA GLY A 420 -92.05 -9.92 -7.24
C GLY A 420 -92.26 -8.96 -8.40
N VAL A 421 -92.43 -9.55 -9.59
CA VAL A 421 -93.20 -9.08 -10.75
C VAL A 421 -92.47 -8.19 -11.78
N GLU A 422 -92.00 -8.87 -12.84
CA GLU A 422 -92.18 -8.69 -14.32
C GLU A 422 -93.03 -7.46 -14.77
N ASP A 423 -92.92 -6.85 -15.95
CA ASP A 423 -92.40 -7.22 -17.26
C ASP A 423 -92.36 -5.99 -18.21
N GLU A 424 -91.69 -6.13 -19.36
CA GLU A 424 -91.94 -5.49 -20.68
C GLU A 424 -91.98 -3.95 -20.85
N SER A 425 -91.64 -3.30 -21.97
CA SER A 425 -90.79 -3.50 -23.16
C SER A 425 -90.86 -2.16 -23.97
N GLU A 426 -89.78 -1.80 -24.69
CA GLU A 426 -89.73 -1.01 -25.96
C GLU A 426 -90.35 0.44 -26.03
N ASP A 427 -89.84 1.47 -26.70
CA ASP A 427 -88.70 1.72 -27.59
C ASP A 427 -88.67 3.25 -27.98
N GLN A 428 -87.55 3.71 -28.58
CA GLN A 428 -87.36 4.87 -29.49
C GLN A 428 -86.51 6.12 -29.10
N ARG A 429 -85.39 6.23 -29.86
CA ARG A 429 -84.67 7.41 -30.44
C ARG A 429 -83.77 8.26 -29.51
N GLN A 430 -82.56 8.71 -29.87
CA GLN A 430 -81.78 8.68 -31.13
C GLN A 430 -80.31 9.08 -30.84
N ASP A 431 -79.37 8.42 -31.55
CA ASP A 431 -78.06 8.85 -32.06
C ASP A 431 -77.31 10.07 -31.46
N LYS A 432 -76.03 9.88 -31.10
CA LYS A 432 -74.94 10.11 -32.07
C LYS A 432 -73.55 9.65 -31.58
N VAL A 433 -73.00 8.79 -32.44
CA VAL A 433 -71.64 8.31 -32.62
C VAL A 433 -70.59 9.43 -32.67
N ARG A 434 -69.40 9.20 -32.09
CA ARG A 434 -68.15 9.33 -32.85
C ARG A 434 -67.08 8.35 -32.35
N GLU A 435 -66.86 7.35 -33.20
CA GLU A 435 -65.80 6.35 -33.24
C GLU A 435 -64.42 6.95 -33.60
N GLY A 436 -63.41 6.09 -33.44
CA GLY A 436 -62.04 6.23 -33.91
C GLY A 436 -61.10 5.44 -32.99
N ASP A 437 -61.16 4.10 -32.94
CA ASP A 437 -60.46 3.13 -33.82
C ASP A 437 -58.92 3.31 -33.77
N SER A 438 -58.07 2.29 -33.62
CA SER A 438 -58.21 0.85 -33.91
C SER A 438 -57.00 0.05 -33.37
N ASP A 439 -57.25 -1.20 -33.01
CA ASP A 439 -56.48 -2.42 -33.34
C ASP A 439 -55.05 -2.62 -32.80
N THR A 440 -54.82 -3.64 -31.96
CA THR A 440 -54.78 -5.08 -32.34
C THR A 440 -54.24 -5.94 -31.18
N ASP A 441 -54.99 -7.00 -30.87
CA ASP A 441 -54.62 -8.38 -30.52
C ASP A 441 -53.40 -8.68 -29.62
N ILE A 442 -53.66 -9.40 -28.51
CA ILE A 442 -53.42 -10.86 -28.39
C ILE A 442 -53.87 -11.34 -27.00
N GLU A 443 -54.83 -12.26 -26.98
CA GLU A 443 -55.07 -13.19 -25.88
C GLU A 443 -54.22 -14.46 -26.05
N SER A 444 -53.70 -14.98 -24.93
CA SER A 444 -53.68 -16.41 -24.53
C SER A 444 -52.75 -16.52 -23.30
N SER A 445 -53.29 -16.79 -22.11
CA SER A 445 -53.35 -18.13 -21.48
C SER A 445 -51.96 -18.79 -21.44
N SER A 446 -51.39 -19.24 -20.33
CA SER A 446 -51.94 -19.97 -19.20
C SER A 446 -50.75 -20.44 -18.34
N THR A 447 -50.99 -20.80 -17.06
CA THR A 447 -50.39 -21.94 -16.31
C THR A 447 -48.85 -22.04 -16.23
N ASP A 448 -48.18 -22.43 -15.17
CA ASP A 448 -48.44 -23.09 -13.89
C ASP A 448 -47.05 -23.01 -13.19
N SER A 449 -47.01 -22.76 -11.89
CA SER A 449 -46.64 -23.74 -10.87
C SER A 449 -45.18 -24.21 -10.85
N ASP A 450 -44.67 -24.20 -9.62
CA ASP A 450 -43.64 -25.06 -9.03
C ASP A 450 -42.16 -24.65 -9.10
N SER A 451 -41.74 -24.13 -7.94
CA SER A 451 -40.67 -24.68 -7.10
C SER A 451 -39.98 -25.95 -7.58
N GLU A 452 -38.64 -25.95 -7.54
CA GLU A 452 -37.80 -26.73 -6.61
C GLU A 452 -36.33 -26.29 -6.82
N SER A 453 -35.67 -25.78 -5.78
CA SER A 453 -34.80 -26.54 -4.86
C SER A 453 -33.45 -26.94 -5.45
N THR A 454 -32.39 -26.36 -4.86
CA THR A 454 -31.07 -26.98 -4.60
C THR A 454 -30.21 -27.29 -5.84
N SER A 455 -28.89 -27.16 -5.86
CA SER A 455 -27.83 -27.29 -4.87
C SER A 455 -26.57 -26.67 -5.53
N SER A 456 -25.87 -25.79 -4.83
CA SER A 456 -24.57 -26.06 -4.18
C SER A 456 -23.37 -26.06 -5.15
N SER A 457 -22.37 -25.25 -4.76
CA SER A 457 -20.92 -25.46 -4.97
C SER A 457 -20.44 -25.46 -6.44
N SER A 458 -19.30 -24.91 -6.82
CA SER A 458 -18.04 -24.67 -6.12
C SER A 458 -17.13 -23.89 -7.08
N ASP A 459 -16.29 -23.06 -6.49
CA ASP A 459 -14.92 -22.79 -6.91
C ASP A 459 -14.59 -22.13 -8.26
N SER A 460 -14.10 -20.90 -8.13
CA SER A 460 -12.69 -20.58 -8.33
C SER A 460 -12.01 -21.16 -9.57
N GLU A 461 -11.70 -20.29 -10.54
CA GLU A 461 -10.32 -19.98 -10.93
C GLU A 461 -10.33 -18.87 -11.98
N GLY A 462 -9.71 -17.74 -11.63
CA GLY A 462 -9.19 -16.80 -12.60
C GLY A 462 -7.80 -17.27 -13.05
N SER A 463 -7.49 -17.02 -14.32
CA SER A 463 -6.32 -16.21 -14.73
C SER A 463 -6.06 -16.41 -16.22
N THR A 464 -6.05 -15.28 -16.91
CA THR A 464 -5.30 -15.07 -18.16
C THR A 464 -3.99 -14.37 -17.83
#